data_AF-A0A7W1TND6-F1
#
_entry.id   AF-A0A7W1TND6-F1
#
_cell.length_a   1.000
_cell.length_b   1.000
_cell.length_c   1.000
_cell.angle_alpha   90.00
_cell.angle_beta   90.00
_cell.angle_gamma   90.00
#
_symmetry.space_group_name_H-M   'P 1'
#
loop_
_entity.id
_entity.type
_entity.pdbx_description
1 polymer ?
#
loop_
_entity_poly.entity_id
_entity_poly.type
_entity_poly.pdbx_seq_one_letter_code
_entity_poly.pdbx_strand_id
1 'polypeptide(L)' 'MSKPVPEEQLAAQHYVTVIMRLLVDQRGRLVHGEIIDLQSPTQRPFNGWRGLLHALHRLIAGTE' A
#
# COMPACT_ATOMS: atom_id res chain seq x y z
N MET A 1 -1.17 25.14 9.55
CA MET A 1 -1.22 24.41 10.83
C MET A 1 -2.40 23.46 10.78
N SER A 2 -2.14 22.16 10.65
CA SER A 2 -3.19 21.14 10.61
C SER A 2 -3.77 20.98 12.01
N LYS A 3 -5.11 21.09 12.12
CA LYS A 3 -5.84 20.92 13.39
C LYS A 3 -5.60 19.49 13.90
N PRO A 4 -5.32 19.27 15.20
CA PRO A 4 -5.13 17.93 15.73
C PRO A 4 -6.40 17.10 15.49
N VAL A 5 -6.20 15.89 14.98
CA VAL A 5 -7.27 14.93 14.73
C VAL A 5 -7.76 14.43 16.09
N PRO A 6 -9.07 14.52 16.41
CA PRO A 6 -9.62 14.02 17.68
C PRO A 6 -9.28 12.54 17.89
N GLU A 7 -8.87 12.15 19.11
CA GLU A 7 -8.46 10.77 19.45
C GLU A 7 -9.53 9.71 19.09
N GLU A 8 -10.81 10.08 19.16
CA GLU A 8 -11.94 9.24 18.77
C GLU A 8 -11.92 8.85 17.28
N GLN A 9 -11.35 9.68 16.40
CA GLN A 9 -11.19 9.37 14.98
C GLN A 9 -10.03 8.40 14.72
N LEU A 10 -9.07 8.29 15.64
CA LEU A 10 -7.96 7.34 15.54
C LEU A 10 -8.35 5.95 16.04
N ALA A 11 -9.31 5.85 16.98
CA ALA A 11 -9.78 4.58 17.52
C ALA A 11 -10.40 3.64 16.46
N ALA A 12 -10.88 4.19 15.34
CA ALA A 12 -11.42 3.43 14.21
C ALA A 12 -10.40 3.23 13.06
N GLN A 13 -9.17 3.75 13.19
CA GLN A 13 -8.12 3.61 12.19
C GLN A 13 -7.20 2.46 12.57
N HIS A 14 -6.77 1.68 11.58
CA HIS A 14 -5.79 0.63 11.77
C HIS A 14 -4.55 0.94 10.93
N TYR A 15 -3.38 0.76 11.52
CA TYR A 15 -2.12 0.85 10.79
C TYR A 15 -1.89 -0.42 10.00
N VAL A 16 -1.64 -0.28 8.70
CA VAL A 16 -1.18 -1.39 7.86
C VAL A 16 0.28 -1.14 7.51
N THR A 17 1.13 -2.12 7.84
CA THR A 17 2.57 -2.06 7.52
C THR A 17 2.86 -3.04 6.40
N VAL A 18 3.45 -2.53 5.32
CA VAL A 18 3.78 -3.32 4.14
C VAL A 18 5.25 -3.14 3.76
N ILE A 19 5.82 -4.18 3.17
CA ILE A 19 7.07 -4.07 2.42
C ILE A 19 6.72 -3.95 0.94
N MET A 20 7.31 -2.98 0.26
CA MET A 20 7.14 -2.78 -1.17
C MET A 20 8.45 -3.06 -1.91
N ARG A 21 8.38 -3.93 -2.92
CA ARG A 21 9.49 -4.18 -3.85
C ARG A 21 9.12 -3.56 -5.19
N LEU A 22 10.03 -2.79 -5.77
CA LEU A 22 9.81 -2.07 -7.02
C LEU A 22 10.89 -2.46 -8.03
N LEU A 23 10.46 -2.84 -9.23
CA LEU A 23 11.32 -3.00 -10.39
C LEU A 23 11.12 -1.78 -11.30
N VAL A 24 12.18 -0.98 -11.42
CA VAL A 24 12.22 0.19 -12.29
C VAL A 24 13.12 -0.06 -13.49
N ASP A 25 12.77 0.52 -14.63
CA ASP A 25 13.63 0.51 -15.81
C ASP A 25 14.77 1.54 -15.68
N GLN A 26 15.67 1.57 -16.66
CA GLN A 26 16.81 2.48 -16.71
C GLN A 26 16.41 3.97 -16.79
N ARG A 27 15.14 4.28 -17.08
CA ARG A 27 14.59 5.63 -17.13
C ARG A 27 13.80 5.98 -15.86
N GLY A 28 13.84 5.11 -14.84
CA GLY A 28 13.11 5.28 -13.59
C GLY A 28 11.61 4.99 -13.69
N ARG A 29 11.14 4.36 -14.77
CA ARG A 29 9.72 3.98 -14.90
C ARG A 29 9.47 2.71 -14.13
N LEU A 30 8.40 2.69 -13.35
CA LEU A 30 7.95 1.51 -12.64
C LEU A 30 7.41 0.47 -13.65
N VAL A 31 8.10 -0.65 -13.76
CA VAL A 31 7.73 -1.78 -14.61
C VAL A 31 6.82 -2.73 -13.85
N HIS A 32 7.25 -3.09 -12.64
CA HIS A 32 6.59 -4.09 -11.81
C HIS A 32 6.82 -3.77 -10.33
N GLY A 33 5.94 -4.24 -9.47
CA GLY A 33 6.19 -4.24 -8.04
C GLY A 33 5.36 -5.27 -7.31
N GLU A 34 5.71 -5.48 -6.05
CA GLU A 34 5.04 -6.40 -5.15
C GLU A 34 4.80 -5.70 -3.82
N ILE A 35 3.59 -5.85 -3.28
CA ILE A 35 3.28 -5.48 -1.90
C ILE A 35 3.24 -6.75 -1.07
N ILE A 36 3.98 -6.76 0.03
CA ILE A 36 3.99 -7.83 1.02
C ILE A 36 3.36 -7.26 2.28
N ASP A 37 2.21 -7.77 2.65
CA ASP A 37 1.60 -7.46 3.94
C ASP A 37 2.33 -8.25 5.04
N LEU A 38 2.72 -7.55 6.11
CA LEU A 38 3.40 -8.18 7.24
C LEU A 38 2.43 -8.91 8.17
N GLN A 39 1.16 -8.56 8.16
CA GLN A 39 0.13 -9.21 8.98
C GLN A 39 -0.37 -10.51 8.34
N SER A 40 -0.45 -10.54 7.01
CA SER A 40 -0.73 -11.73 6.21
C SER A 40 0.32 -11.80 5.09
N PRO A 41 1.32 -12.70 5.14
CA PRO A 41 2.48 -12.72 4.24
C PRO A 41 2.15 -13.19 2.80
N THR A 42 1.02 -12.72 2.28
CA THR A 42 0.64 -12.81 0.88
C THR A 42 1.36 -11.74 0.07
N GLN A 43 1.97 -12.17 -1.02
CA GLN A 43 2.62 -11.29 -1.98
C GLN A 43 1.60 -10.88 -3.04
N ARG A 44 1.45 -9.57 -3.25
CA ARG A 44 0.49 -9.01 -4.20
C ARG A 44 1.24 -8.28 -5.32
N PRO A 45 1.45 -8.93 -6.48
CA PRO A 45 2.12 -8.31 -7.61
C PRO A 45 1.23 -7.24 -8.27
N PHE A 46 1.86 -6.22 -8.84
CA PHE A 46 1.20 -5.18 -9.61
C PHE A 46 2.12 -4.62 -10.70
N ASN A 47 1.53 -3.98 -11.72
CA ASN A 47 2.29 -3.39 -12.84
C ASN A 47 2.05 -1.88 -12.93
N GLY A 48 3.15 -1.12 -12.98
CA GLY A 48 3.14 0.33 -13.05
C GLY A 48 2.40 1.02 -11.89
N TRP A 49 2.29 2.35 -11.97
CA TRP A 49 1.71 3.17 -10.91
C TRP A 49 0.21 2.94 -10.70
N ARG A 50 -0.54 2.64 -11.77
CA ARG A 50 -1.97 2.33 -11.66
C ARG A 50 -2.19 1.01 -10.90
N GLY A 51 -1.34 0.01 -11.17
CA GLY A 51 -1.36 -1.26 -10.44
C GLY A 51 -1.08 -1.06 -8.95
N LEU A 52 -0.11 -0.22 -8.61
CA LEU A 52 0.21 0.10 -7.21
C LEU A 52 -1.01 0.64 -6.45
N LEU A 53 -1.66 1.68 -6.98
CA LEU A 53 -2.82 2.29 -6.34
C LEU A 53 -3.95 1.27 -6.14
N HIS A 54 -4.18 0.41 -7.12
CA HIS A 54 -5.20 -0.63 -7.01
C HIS A 54 -4.84 -1.68 -5.94
N ALA A 55 -3.58 -2.12 -5.89
CA ALA A 55 -3.10 -3.06 -4.89
C ALA A 55 -3.20 -2.48 -3.47
N LEU A 56 -2.85 -1.21 -3.29
CA LEU A 56 -2.99 -0.50 -2.01
C LEU A 56 -4.46 -0.37 -1.58
N HIS A 57 -5.35 0.02 -2.50
CA HIS A 57 -6.78 0.11 -2.17
C HIS A 57 -7.37 -1.23 -1.73
N ARG A 58 -7.04 -2.33 -2.41
CA ARG A 58 -7.49 -3.67 -2.01
C ARG A 58 -6.98 -4.07 -0.64
N LEU A 59 -5.71 -3.77 -0.37
CA LEU A 59 -5.06 -4.07 0.90
C LEU A 59 -5.66 -3.26 2.06
N ILE A 60 -5.91 -1.96 1.86
CA ILE A 60 -6.50 -1.08 2.87
C ILE A 60 -8.00 -1.37 3.07
N ALA A 61 -8.72 -1.72 2.00
CA ALA A 61 -10.15 -2.03 2.08
C ALA A 61 -10.43 -3.43 2.67
N GLY A 62 -9.40 -4.26 2.93
CA GLY A 62 -9.57 -5.64 3.38
C GLY A 62 -10.29 -6.53 2.35
N THR A 63 -10.25 -6.18 1.07
CA THR A 63 -10.90 -6.94 -0.01
C THR A 63 -9.87 -7.86 -0.66
N GLU A 64 -9.92 -9.13 -0.25
CA GLU A 64 -9.21 -10.23 -0.91
C GLU A 64 -9.75 -10.52 -2.30
#